data_AF-A0A7W6BI19-F1
#
_entry.id   AF-A0A7W6BI19-F1
#
_cell.length_a   1.000
_cell.length_b   1.000
_cell.length_c   1.000
_cell.angle_alpha   90.00
_cell.angle_beta   90.00
_cell.angle_gamma   90.00
#
_symmetry.space_group_name_H-M   'P 1'
#
loop_
_entity.id
_entity.type
_entity.pdbx_description
1 polymer ?
#
loop_
_entity_poly.entity_id
_entity_poly.type
_entity_poly.pdbx_seq_one_letter_code
_entity_poly.pdbx_strand_id
1 'polypeptide(L)'
;MHSLLALAAVALLASCASQIMKNYVGGPVDAVILDYGPPDNVIEIGVGQRAFQWRRINTETVTGTTTGEVRQTRHGERYEISQSPGYVKETECFYTFFAQASGTRWFVTSFRRPQLECE
;
A
#
# COMPACT_ATOMS: atom_id res chain seq x y z
N MET A 1 28.73 -5.38 19.33
CA MET A 1 28.28 -6.05 18.08
C MET A 1 26.88 -6.66 18.16
N HIS A 2 26.27 -6.86 19.35
CA HIS A 2 24.91 -7.42 19.47
C HIS A 2 23.78 -6.39 19.26
N SER A 3 24.00 -5.10 19.55
CA SER A 3 22.95 -4.07 19.43
C SER A 3 22.63 -3.63 18.01
N LEU A 4 23.58 -3.74 17.07
CA LEU A 4 23.35 -3.39 15.65
C LEU A 4 22.50 -4.43 14.92
N LEU A 5 22.64 -5.71 15.29
CA LEU A 5 21.80 -6.81 14.80
C LEU A 5 20.35 -6.70 15.29
N ALA A 6 20.14 -6.23 16.53
CA ALA A 6 18.82 -6.01 17.08
C ALA A 6 18.08 -4.86 16.37
N LEU A 7 18.77 -3.78 16.00
CA LEU A 7 18.16 -2.64 15.30
C LEU A 7 17.76 -2.98 13.85
N ALA A 8 18.56 -3.80 13.15
CA ALA A 8 18.25 -4.26 11.79
C ALA A 8 17.05 -5.22 11.75
N ALA A 9 16.83 -6.01 12.81
CA ALA A 9 15.68 -6.91 12.91
C ALA A 9 14.34 -6.16 13.11
N VAL A 10 14.36 -4.99 13.74
CA VAL A 10 13.14 -4.18 14.00
C VAL A 10 12.67 -3.44 12.74
N ALA A 11 13.58 -3.07 11.84
CA ALA A 11 13.25 -2.39 10.58
C ALA A 11 12.53 -3.29 9.55
N LEU A 12 12.59 -4.61 9.70
CA LEU A 12 11.94 -5.59 8.82
C LEU A 12 10.49 -5.90 9.21
N LEU A 13 9.97 -5.30 10.28
CA LEU A 13 8.62 -5.57 10.80
C LEU A 13 7.56 -4.58 10.30
N ALA A 14 7.90 -3.67 9.37
CA ALA A 14 6.87 -3.05 8.56
C ALA A 14 6.21 -4.15 7.72
N SER A 15 5.09 -4.68 8.20
CA SER A 15 4.35 -5.72 7.49
C SER A 15 3.75 -5.11 6.24
N CYS A 16 4.43 -5.25 5.10
CA CYS A 16 3.89 -4.85 3.83
C CYS A 16 2.52 -5.51 3.62
N ALA A 17 1.55 -4.81 3.05
CA ALA A 17 0.21 -5.33 2.83
C ALA A 17 0.25 -6.64 2.02
N SER A 18 1.19 -6.79 1.08
CA SER A 18 1.43 -8.05 0.36
C SER A 18 1.76 -9.23 1.27
N GLN A 19 2.48 -9.01 2.37
CA GLN A 19 2.81 -10.06 3.34
C GLN A 19 1.58 -10.51 4.12
N ILE A 20 0.69 -9.58 4.47
CA ILE A 20 -0.60 -9.89 5.09
C ILE A 20 -1.48 -10.70 4.13
N MET A 21 -1.59 -10.25 2.87
CA MET A 21 -2.38 -10.96 1.86
C MET A 21 -1.88 -12.39 1.64
N LYS A 22 -0.57 -12.61 1.65
CA LYS A 22 0.03 -13.93 1.50
C LYS A 22 -0.45 -14.95 2.55
N ASN A 23 -0.75 -14.50 3.78
CA ASN A 23 -1.20 -15.39 4.85
C ASN A 23 -2.58 -16.00 4.60
N TYR A 24 -3.39 -15.41 3.72
CA TYR A 24 -4.71 -15.95 3.36
C TYR A 24 -4.65 -16.98 2.22
N VAL A 25 -3.53 -17.09 1.51
CA VAL A 25 -3.39 -18.05 0.40
C VAL A 25 -3.50 -19.48 0.91
N GLY A 26 -4.37 -20.27 0.28
CA GLY A 26 -4.75 -21.62 0.69
C GLY A 26 -5.90 -21.67 1.70
N GLY A 27 -6.29 -20.53 2.27
CA GLY A 27 -7.42 -20.41 3.20
C GLY A 27 -8.75 -20.09 2.50
N PRO A 28 -9.87 -20.19 3.23
CA PRO A 28 -11.16 -19.74 2.72
C PRO A 28 -11.19 -18.22 2.57
N VAL A 29 -11.83 -17.72 1.51
CA VAL A 29 -12.02 -16.27 1.31
C VAL A 29 -12.85 -15.65 2.44
N ASP A 30 -13.67 -16.47 3.10
CA ASP A 30 -14.47 -16.08 4.27
C ASP A 30 -13.60 -15.48 5.38
N ALA A 31 -12.35 -15.95 5.55
CA ALA A 31 -11.43 -15.38 6.54
C ALA A 31 -11.13 -13.90 6.23
N VAL A 32 -10.83 -13.58 4.97
CA VAL A 32 -10.60 -12.19 4.52
C VAL A 32 -11.84 -11.34 4.73
N ILE A 33 -13.03 -11.90 4.45
CA ILE A 33 -14.31 -11.21 4.62
C ILE A 33 -14.60 -10.94 6.10
N LEU A 34 -14.28 -11.88 6.99
CA LEU A 34 -14.46 -11.71 8.44
C LEU A 34 -13.53 -10.62 8.99
N ASP A 35 -12.30 -10.54 8.48
CA ASP A 35 -11.30 -9.58 8.97
C ASP A 35 -11.50 -8.16 8.40
N TYR A 36 -11.90 -8.03 7.13
CA TYR A 36 -11.96 -6.74 6.43
C TYR A 36 -13.35 -6.31 5.98
N GLY A 37 -14.38 -7.13 6.19
CA GLY A 37 -15.73 -6.92 5.70
C GLY A 37 -15.94 -7.44 4.27
N PRO A 38 -17.15 -7.25 3.71
CA PRO A 38 -17.48 -7.70 2.37
C PRO A 38 -16.56 -7.02 1.32
N PRO A 39 -16.23 -7.70 0.21
CA PRO A 39 -15.49 -7.11 -0.88
C PRO A 39 -16.29 -5.99 -1.56
N ASP A 40 -15.60 -4.95 -2.03
CA ASP A 40 -16.20 -3.92 -2.88
C ASP A 40 -16.64 -4.49 -4.23
N ASN A 41 -15.86 -5.43 -4.80
CA ASN A 41 -16.16 -6.05 -6.08
C ASN A 41 -15.88 -7.56 -6.06
N VAL A 42 -16.74 -8.32 -6.75
CA VAL A 42 -16.54 -9.74 -7.05
C VAL A 42 -16.62 -9.92 -8.56
N ILE A 43 -15.54 -10.38 -9.17
CA ILE A 43 -15.38 -10.47 -10.62
C ILE A 43 -15.19 -11.95 -11.00
N GLU A 44 -16.01 -12.45 -11.91
CA GLU A 44 -15.82 -13.79 -12.48
C GLU A 44 -14.72 -13.75 -13.54
N ILE A 45 -13.64 -14.50 -13.32
CA ILE A 45 -12.45 -14.49 -14.20
C ILE A 45 -12.31 -15.77 -15.02
N GLY A 46 -13.06 -16.82 -14.66
CA GLY A 46 -13.03 -18.12 -15.31
C GLY A 46 -14.00 -19.09 -14.66
N VAL A 47 -14.11 -20.29 -15.24
CA VAL A 47 -14.99 -21.34 -14.71
C VAL A 47 -14.54 -21.72 -13.30
N GLY A 48 -15.38 -21.44 -12.30
CA GLY A 48 -15.08 -21.71 -10.89
C GLY A 48 -13.96 -20.82 -10.33
N GLN A 49 -13.63 -19.69 -10.96
CA GLN A 49 -12.62 -18.75 -10.49
C GLN A 49 -13.21 -17.35 -10.34
N ARG A 50 -12.92 -16.70 -9.22
CA ARG A 50 -13.37 -15.35 -8.91
C ARG A 50 -12.24 -14.50 -8.36
N ALA A 51 -12.27 -13.21 -8.67
CA ALA A 51 -11.45 -12.20 -8.03
C ALA A 51 -12.32 -11.41 -7.04
N PHE A 52 -11.87 -11.31 -5.80
CA PHE A 52 -12.48 -10.53 -4.73
C PHE A 52 -11.61 -9.32 -4.48
N GLN A 53 -12.17 -8.12 -4.55
CA GLN A 53 -11.42 -6.88 -4.46
C GLN A 53 -11.97 -5.98 -3.36
N TRP A 54 -11.05 -5.45 -2.56
CA TRP A 54 -11.29 -4.41 -1.55
C TRP A 54 -10.59 -3.13 -1.99
N ARG A 55 -11.29 -2.00 -1.90
CA ARG A 55 -10.77 -0.67 -2.15
C ARG A 55 -10.56 0.05 -0.82
N ARG A 56 -9.37 0.62 -0.63
CA ARG A 56 -9.04 1.48 0.51
C ARG A 56 -8.53 2.81 0.00
N ILE A 57 -8.94 3.90 0.64
CA ILE A 57 -8.40 5.24 0.36
C ILE A 57 -7.35 5.52 1.43
N ASN A 58 -6.11 5.69 1.02
CA ASN A 58 -5.04 6.16 1.89
C ASN A 58 -4.91 7.68 1.72
N THR A 59 -4.83 8.40 2.84
CA THR A 59 -4.72 9.86 2.84
C THR A 59 -3.41 10.25 3.51
N GLU A 60 -2.53 10.89 2.74
CA GLU A 60 -1.21 11.31 3.19
C GLU A 60 -1.09 12.84 3.14
N THR A 61 -0.53 13.44 4.19
CA THR A 61 -0.25 14.88 4.22
C THR A 61 1.18 15.14 3.77
N VAL A 62 1.35 15.79 2.63
CA VAL A 62 2.66 16.22 2.14
C VAL A 62 2.97 17.60 2.70
N THR A 63 4.03 17.69 3.51
CA THR A 63 4.47 18.96 4.09
C THR A 63 5.12 19.85 3.03
N GLY A 64 4.77 21.13 3.04
CA GLY A 64 5.40 22.12 2.17
C GLY A 64 6.88 22.31 2.52
N THR A 65 7.69 22.69 1.52
CA THR A 65 9.13 22.95 1.68
C THR A 65 9.42 24.41 1.35
N THR A 66 10.35 25.02 2.09
CA THR A 66 10.89 26.33 1.78
C THR A 66 12.39 26.18 1.54
N THR A 67 12.84 26.47 0.32
CA THR A 67 14.25 26.45 -0.07
C THR A 67 14.71 27.88 -0.34
N GLY A 68 15.78 28.30 0.34
CA GLY A 68 16.46 29.58 0.08
C GLY A 68 17.77 29.33 -0.63
N GLU A 69 18.00 29.97 -1.77
CA GLU A 69 19.25 29.94 -2.51
C GLU A 69 19.86 31.34 -2.61
N VAL A 70 21.15 31.47 -2.27
CA VAL A 70 21.88 32.73 -2.43
C VAL A 70 22.53 32.72 -3.80
N ARG A 71 22.03 33.55 -4.73
CA ARG A 71 22.65 33.76 -6.04
C ARG A 71 23.58 34.96 -5.99
N GLN A 72 24.88 34.74 -6.22
CA GLN A 72 25.80 35.84 -6.50
C GLN A 72 25.51 36.42 -7.88
N THR A 73 25.26 37.72 -7.93
CA THR A 73 25.04 38.48 -9.15
C THR A 73 26.20 39.46 -9.35
N ARG A 74 26.34 40.01 -10.57
CA ARG A 74 27.36 41.02 -10.90
C ARG A 74 27.29 42.29 -10.03
N HIS A 75 26.23 42.45 -9.22
CA HIS A 75 25.94 43.61 -8.38
C HIS A 75 25.81 43.26 -6.87
N GLY A 76 26.26 42.06 -6.45
CA GLY A 76 26.19 41.59 -5.06
C GLY A 76 25.40 40.28 -4.88
N GLU A 77 25.16 39.87 -3.63
CA GLU A 77 24.39 38.67 -3.28
C GLU A 77 22.88 38.96 -3.31
N ARG A 78 22.13 38.07 -3.97
CA ARG A 78 20.65 38.10 -3.98
C ARG A 78 20.13 36.81 -3.35
N TYR A 79 19.29 36.95 -2.34
CA TYR A 79 18.60 35.82 -1.69
C TYR A 79 17.31 35.52 -2.47
N GLU A 80 17.17 34.29 -2.96
CA GLU A 80 15.98 33.81 -3.67
C GLU A 80 15.31 32.73 -2.82
N ILE A 81 14.03 32.90 -2.49
CA ILE A 81 13.28 31.96 -1.66
C ILE A 81 12.22 31.31 -2.55
N SER A 82 12.29 29.99 -2.69
CA SER A 82 11.26 29.16 -3.31
C SER A 82 10.45 28.47 -2.23
N GLN A 83 9.12 28.58 -2.30
CA GLN A 83 8.20 27.94 -1.36
C GLN A 83 7.25 27.01 -2.12
N SER A 84 7.20 25.75 -1.71
CA SER A 84 6.23 24.76 -2.17
C SER A 84 5.21 24.52 -1.04
N PRO A 85 3.92 24.87 -1.21
CA PRO A 85 2.92 24.65 -0.18
C PRO A 85 2.66 23.16 0.04
N GLY A 86 2.24 22.79 1.25
CA GLY A 86 1.80 21.43 1.55
C GLY A 86 0.45 21.11 0.90
N TYR A 87 0.20 19.82 0.65
CA TYR A 87 -1.07 19.34 0.09
C TYR A 87 -1.45 17.98 0.68
N VAL A 88 -2.72 17.61 0.55
CA VAL A 88 -3.22 16.28 0.91
C VAL A 88 -3.23 15.42 -0.35
N LYS A 89 -2.55 14.26 -0.31
CA LYS A 89 -2.57 13.25 -1.36
C LYS A 89 -3.53 12.15 -0.94
N GLU A 90 -4.54 11.88 -1.76
CA GLU A 90 -5.37 10.68 -1.63
C GLU A 90 -4.89 9.64 -2.64
N THR A 91 -4.79 8.39 -2.21
CA THR A 91 -4.34 7.27 -3.05
C THR A 91 -5.30 6.09 -2.87
N GLU A 92 -5.88 5.63 -3.98
CA GLU A 92 -6.77 4.47 -3.96
C GLU A 92 -5.96 3.17 -4.07
N CYS A 93 -6.02 2.36 -3.03
CA CYS A 93 -5.38 1.06 -2.94
C CYS A 93 -6.40 -0.06 -3.21
N PHE A 94 -6.11 -0.91 -4.19
CA PHE A 94 -6.93 -2.07 -4.51
C PHE A 94 -6.23 -3.37 -4.09
N TYR A 95 -6.84 -4.07 -3.15
CA TYR A 95 -6.37 -5.37 -2.66
C TYR A 95 -7.23 -6.47 -3.30
N THR A 96 -6.64 -7.25 -4.20
CA THR A 96 -7.37 -8.28 -4.95
C THR A 96 -6.87 -9.68 -4.60
N PHE A 97 -7.79 -10.53 -4.15
CA PHE A 97 -7.57 -11.95 -3.97
C PHE A 97 -8.20 -12.73 -5.12
N PHE A 98 -7.46 -13.71 -5.65
CA PHE A 98 -7.98 -14.70 -6.58
C PHE A 98 -8.37 -15.94 -5.80
N ALA A 99 -9.56 -16.45 -6.05
CA ALA A 99 -10.07 -17.63 -5.38
C ALA A 99 -10.70 -18.60 -6.36
N GLN A 100 -10.65 -19.88 -5.99
CA GLN A 100 -11.24 -20.97 -6.74
C GLN A 100 -12.35 -21.63 -5.92
N ALA A 101 -13.42 -22.00 -6.58
CA ALA A 101 -14.53 -22.71 -5.98
C ALA A 101 -14.10 -24.13 -5.57
N SER A 102 -14.46 -24.52 -4.35
CA SER A 102 -14.35 -25.88 -3.84
C SER A 102 -15.63 -26.21 -3.07
N GLY A 103 -16.52 -26.95 -3.72
CA GLY A 103 -17.88 -27.18 -3.21
C GLY A 103 -18.67 -25.88 -3.10
N THR A 104 -19.13 -25.54 -1.89
CA THR A 104 -19.88 -24.32 -1.59
C THR A 104 -18.99 -23.15 -1.14
N ARG A 105 -17.68 -23.36 -1.03
CA ARG A 105 -16.72 -22.38 -0.49
C ARG A 105 -15.75 -21.92 -1.56
N TRP A 106 -15.15 -20.75 -1.33
CA TRP A 106 -14.12 -20.17 -2.17
C TRP A 106 -12.80 -20.17 -1.41
N PHE A 107 -11.75 -20.69 -2.02
CA PHE A 107 -10.42 -20.74 -1.42
C PHE A 107 -9.47 -19.84 -2.19
N VAL A 108 -8.73 -19.01 -1.46
CA VAL A 108 -7.76 -18.08 -2.03
C VAL A 108 -6.61 -18.88 -2.65
N THR A 109 -6.40 -18.72 -3.95
CA THR A 109 -5.31 -19.38 -4.68
C THR A 109 -4.11 -18.47 -4.86
N SER A 110 -4.34 -17.17 -5.05
CA SER A 110 -3.29 -16.16 -5.16
C SER A 110 -3.86 -14.76 -4.90
N PHE A 111 -3.02 -13.73 -5.00
CA PHE A 111 -3.43 -12.34 -4.89
C PHE A 111 -2.67 -11.48 -5.88
N ARG A 112 -3.24 -10.33 -6.24
CA ARG A 112 -2.53 -9.29 -6.99
C ARG A 112 -1.73 -8.44 -6.01
N ARG A 113 -0.42 -8.33 -6.24
CA ARG A 113 0.44 -7.47 -5.42
C ARG A 113 -0.10 -6.02 -5.44
N PRO A 114 -0.25 -5.37 -4.28
CA PRO A 114 -0.63 -3.97 -4.20
C PRO A 114 0.37 -3.06 -4.92
N GLN A 115 -0.06 -1.83 -5.21
CA GLN A 115 0.88 -0.79 -5.65
C GLN A 115 1.88 -0.48 -4.53
N LEU A 116 3.07 -0.01 -4.87
CA LEU A 116 4.15 0.23 -3.90
C LEU A 116 3.77 1.24 -2.81
N GLU A 117 2.92 2.21 -3.16
CA GLU A 117 2.34 3.20 -2.24
C GLU A 117 1.23 2.63 -1.32
N CYS A 118 0.89 1.36 -1.51
CA CYS A 118 -0.10 0.59 -0.78
C CYS A 118 0.51 -0.67 -0.14
N GLU A 119 1.85 -0.76 -0.08
CA GLU A 119 2.57 -1.77 0.68
C GLU A 119 2.67 -1.35 2.15
#